data_AF-A0A7Y2BBC0-F1
#
_entry.id   AF-A0A7Y2BBC0-F1
#
_cell.length_a   1.000
_cell.length_b   1.000
_cell.length_c   1.000
_cell.angle_alpha   90.00
_cell.angle_beta   90.00
_cell.angle_gamma   90.00
#
_symmetry.space_group_name_H-M   'P 1'
#
loop_
_entity.id
_entity.type
_entity.pdbx_description
1 polymer ?
#
loop_
_entity_poly.entity_id
_entity_poly.type
_entity_poly.pdbx_seq_one_letter_code
_entity_poly.pdbx_strand_id
1 'polypeptide(L)'
;MKKSLLFILIILLPFLLEGQIALSGKFCKTTNAGFDTQCYKFQNDGTFEYYESSCVGVERFIKGSYEIINSKIRLNLDRGAKKFKIDIKELPEEENDRVNIYFRVSNILGRGIQATIFPDSLNIHDFSFEKHLTDPDGHLKWVENKQNNKKLISIEQSAGPARKFELDFNKSQMVLIKFIPLIKDTANNKEYDFDMMNGSPKKVSIDGNTYIQNK
;
A
#
# COMPACT_ATOMS: atom_id res chain seq x y z
N MET A 1 -6.01 -5.25 60.41
CA MET A 1 -6.53 -4.47 59.26
C MET A 1 -5.55 -4.36 58.08
N LYS A 2 -4.25 -4.09 58.27
CA LYS A 2 -3.26 -4.00 57.16
C LYS A 2 -3.09 -5.26 56.29
N LYS A 3 -3.21 -6.47 56.88
CA LYS A 3 -3.09 -7.75 56.15
C LYS A 3 -4.26 -8.06 55.21
N SER A 4 -5.46 -7.50 55.50
CA SER A 4 -6.66 -7.71 54.66
C SER A 4 -6.61 -6.87 53.38
N LEU A 5 -6.07 -5.65 53.48
CA LEU A 5 -5.94 -4.74 52.34
C LEU A 5 -4.96 -5.26 51.28
N LEU A 6 -3.89 -5.94 51.71
CA LEU A 6 -2.92 -6.57 50.81
C LEU A 6 -3.55 -7.72 50.00
N PHE A 7 -4.43 -8.49 50.64
CA PHE A 7 -5.14 -9.60 49.99
C PHE A 7 -6.12 -9.09 48.92
N ILE A 8 -6.82 -7.99 49.19
CA ILE A 8 -7.74 -7.35 48.23
C ILE A 8 -6.97 -6.84 47.00
N LEU A 9 -5.79 -6.24 47.18
CA LEU A 9 -4.93 -5.79 46.08
C LEU A 9 -4.41 -6.94 45.21
N ILE A 10 -4.06 -8.08 45.81
CA ILE A 10 -3.60 -9.27 45.07
C ILE A 10 -4.74 -9.94 44.30
N ILE A 11 -5.96 -9.92 44.84
CA ILE A 11 -7.16 -10.46 44.18
C ILE A 11 -7.64 -9.56 43.02
N LEU A 12 -7.44 -8.25 43.11
CA LEU A 12 -7.81 -7.29 42.05
C LEU A 12 -6.78 -7.17 40.92
N LEU A 13 -5.50 -7.49 41.18
CA LEU A 13 -4.44 -7.47 40.15
C LEU A 13 -4.73 -8.33 38.90
N PRO A 14 -5.27 -9.56 38.99
CA PRO A 14 -5.56 -10.36 37.79
C PRO A 14 -6.71 -9.79 36.94
N PHE A 15 -7.62 -8.99 37.50
CA PHE A 15 -8.67 -8.31 36.73
C PHE A 15 -8.17 -7.07 35.97
N LEU A 16 -7.06 -6.47 36.43
CA LEU A 16 -6.39 -5.37 35.72
C LEU A 16 -5.51 -5.86 34.56
N LEU A 17 -5.30 -7.19 34.46
CA LEU A 17 -4.56 -7.86 33.40
C LEU A 17 -5.48 -8.49 32.35
N GLU A 18 -6.73 -8.03 32.22
CA GLU A 18 -7.49 -8.15 30.97
C GLU A 18 -6.79 -7.29 29.91
N GLY A 19 -5.60 -7.70 29.50
CA GLY A 19 -4.92 -7.16 28.34
C GLY A 19 -5.90 -7.27 27.19
N GLN A 20 -6.18 -6.14 26.54
CA GLN A 20 -6.84 -6.13 25.25
C GLN A 20 -6.24 -7.27 24.43
N ILE A 21 -7.08 -8.21 24.02
CA ILE A 21 -6.65 -9.31 23.17
C ILE A 21 -6.14 -8.67 21.89
N ALA A 22 -4.82 -8.52 21.78
CA ALA A 22 -4.20 -7.94 20.61
C ALA A 22 -4.16 -9.02 19.53
N LEU A 23 -4.84 -8.76 18.41
CA LEU A 23 -4.77 -9.60 17.24
C LEU A 23 -3.42 -9.35 16.56
N SER A 24 -2.67 -10.41 16.26
CA SER A 24 -1.39 -10.24 15.59
C SER A 24 -1.19 -11.27 14.49
N GLY A 25 -0.48 -10.83 13.46
CA GLY A 25 -0.14 -11.65 12.31
C GLY A 25 -0.93 -11.30 11.06
N LYS A 26 -0.69 -12.10 10.03
CA LYS A 26 -1.17 -11.86 8.68
C LYS A 26 -2.22 -12.91 8.32
N PHE A 27 -3.40 -12.45 7.93
CA PHE A 27 -4.56 -13.26 7.63
C PHE A 27 -4.94 -13.04 6.18
N CYS A 28 -4.92 -14.08 5.37
CA CYS A 28 -5.14 -13.98 3.94
C CYS A 28 -6.29 -14.87 3.48
N LYS A 29 -6.94 -14.41 2.41
CA LYS A 29 -7.87 -15.17 1.60
C LYS A 29 -7.37 -15.10 0.17
N THR A 30 -7.30 -16.23 -0.49
CA THR A 30 -7.01 -16.31 -1.91
C THR A 30 -8.25 -16.73 -2.68
N THR A 31 -8.48 -16.11 -3.83
CA THR A 31 -9.55 -16.44 -4.77
C THR A 31 -8.94 -16.64 -6.15
N ASN A 32 -9.73 -17.14 -7.11
CA ASN A 32 -9.28 -17.37 -8.49
C ASN A 32 -7.99 -18.19 -8.54
N ALA A 33 -7.98 -19.39 -7.94
CA ALA A 33 -6.81 -20.28 -7.88
C ALA A 33 -5.51 -19.66 -7.32
N GLY A 34 -5.60 -18.57 -6.54
CA GLY A 34 -4.43 -17.91 -5.95
C GLY A 34 -4.01 -16.62 -6.64
N PHE A 35 -4.62 -16.28 -7.78
CA PHE A 35 -4.30 -15.05 -8.52
C PHE A 35 -4.73 -13.79 -7.78
N ASP A 36 -5.85 -13.87 -7.08
CA ASP A 36 -6.36 -12.77 -6.27
C ASP A 36 -6.15 -13.08 -4.80
N THR A 37 -5.58 -12.12 -4.08
CA THR A 37 -5.25 -12.25 -2.66
C THR A 37 -5.71 -11.02 -1.91
N GLN A 38 -6.49 -11.24 -0.86
CA GLN A 38 -6.88 -10.23 0.12
C GLN A 38 -6.25 -10.58 1.45
N CYS A 39 -5.57 -9.62 2.08
CA CYS A 39 -4.92 -9.87 3.37
C CYS A 39 -5.14 -8.72 4.34
N TYR A 40 -5.36 -9.09 5.60
CA TYR A 40 -5.24 -8.23 6.77
C TYR A 40 -3.96 -8.56 7.52
N LYS A 41 -3.21 -7.55 7.92
CA LYS A 41 -2.04 -7.67 8.78
C LYS A 41 -2.30 -6.86 10.04
N PHE A 42 -2.51 -7.55 11.16
CA PHE A 42 -2.72 -6.92 12.46
C PHE A 42 -1.40 -6.85 13.23
N GLN A 43 -1.20 -5.73 13.91
CA GLN A 43 -0.01 -5.41 14.68
C GLN A 43 -0.37 -5.35 16.18
N ASN A 44 0.63 -5.62 17.03
CA ASN A 44 0.45 -5.65 18.49
C ASN A 44 0.10 -4.28 19.09
N ASP A 45 0.31 -3.20 18.33
CA ASP A 45 0.05 -1.82 18.73
C ASP A 45 -1.39 -1.36 18.44
N GLY A 46 -2.29 -2.29 18.07
CA GLY A 46 -3.68 -1.97 17.76
C GLY A 46 -3.86 -1.38 16.35
N THR A 47 -2.86 -1.49 15.47
CA THR A 47 -2.98 -1.06 14.06
C THR A 47 -3.13 -2.23 13.09
N PHE A 48 -3.69 -1.96 11.92
CA PHE A 48 -3.80 -2.95 10.86
C PHE A 48 -3.49 -2.36 9.48
N GLU A 49 -3.08 -3.25 8.57
CA GLU A 49 -2.97 -2.98 7.14
C GLU A 49 -3.85 -3.99 6.39
N TYR A 50 -4.71 -3.52 5.50
CA TYR A 50 -5.40 -4.36 4.53
C TYR A 50 -4.81 -4.13 3.15
N TYR A 51 -4.65 -5.19 2.37
CA TYR A 51 -4.35 -5.06 0.97
C TYR A 51 -5.06 -6.11 0.13
N GLU A 52 -5.40 -5.73 -1.09
CA GLU A 52 -5.98 -6.56 -2.13
C GLU A 52 -5.04 -6.51 -3.33
N SER A 53 -4.63 -7.68 -3.81
CA SER A 53 -3.76 -7.82 -4.96
C SER A 53 -4.32 -8.82 -5.94
N SER A 54 -4.24 -8.50 -7.22
CA SER A 54 -4.56 -9.38 -8.34
C SER A 54 -3.32 -9.55 -9.23
N CYS A 55 -3.49 -10.20 -10.38
CA CYS A 55 -2.47 -10.29 -11.43
C CYS A 55 -1.90 -8.93 -11.86
N VAL A 56 -2.67 -7.83 -11.72
CA VAL A 56 -2.25 -6.48 -12.14
C VAL A 56 -1.60 -5.67 -11.00
N GLY A 57 -1.36 -6.29 -9.85
CA GLY A 57 -0.69 -5.68 -8.70
C GLY A 57 -1.64 -5.42 -7.53
N VAL A 58 -1.25 -4.51 -6.62
CA VAL A 58 -2.06 -4.16 -5.44
C VAL A 58 -3.12 -3.13 -5.83
N GLU A 59 -4.37 -3.54 -5.80
CA GLU A 59 -5.54 -2.77 -6.25
C GLU A 59 -6.20 -1.97 -5.13
N ARG A 60 -6.05 -2.42 -3.87
CA ARG A 60 -6.54 -1.71 -2.70
C ARG A 60 -5.56 -1.84 -1.56
N PHE A 61 -5.36 -0.76 -0.82
CA PHE A 61 -4.56 -0.75 0.39
C PHE A 61 -5.20 0.19 1.41
N ILE A 62 -5.37 -0.29 2.63
CA ILE A 62 -5.99 0.45 3.72
C ILE A 62 -5.12 0.30 4.97
N LYS A 63 -5.01 1.36 5.75
CA LYS A 63 -4.47 1.31 7.11
C LYS A 63 -5.48 1.86 8.09
N GLY A 64 -5.30 1.52 9.35
CA GLY A 64 -6.12 2.05 10.41
C GLY A 64 -5.75 1.46 11.76
N SER A 65 -6.53 1.82 12.77
CA SER A 65 -6.53 1.16 14.05
C SER A 65 -7.66 0.13 14.14
N TYR A 66 -7.52 -0.84 15.01
CA TYR A 66 -8.57 -1.78 15.34
C TYR A 66 -8.74 -1.87 16.86
N GLU A 67 -9.95 -2.20 17.27
CA GLU A 67 -10.25 -2.54 18.66
C GLU A 67 -11.05 -3.83 18.70
N ILE A 68 -10.83 -4.64 19.74
CA ILE A 68 -11.62 -5.83 20.01
C ILE A 68 -12.57 -5.53 21.17
N ILE A 69 -13.87 -5.53 20.89
CA ILE A 69 -14.92 -5.29 21.89
C ILE A 69 -15.90 -6.46 21.80
N ASN A 70 -16.14 -7.17 22.90
CA ASN A 70 -17.10 -8.29 22.96
C ASN A 70 -16.88 -9.35 21.86
N SER A 71 -15.62 -9.74 21.63
CA SER A 71 -15.23 -10.66 20.55
C SER A 71 -15.53 -10.16 19.12
N LYS A 72 -15.78 -8.88 18.93
CA LYS A 72 -15.92 -8.24 17.61
C LYS A 72 -14.73 -7.35 17.33
N ILE A 73 -14.30 -7.30 16.06
CA ILE A 73 -13.24 -6.39 15.62
C ILE A 73 -13.91 -5.18 14.99
N ARG A 74 -13.67 -3.99 15.56
CA ARG A 74 -14.03 -2.72 14.92
C ARG A 74 -12.79 -2.15 14.24
N LEU A 75 -12.90 -1.86 12.94
CA LEU A 75 -11.81 -1.24 12.17
C LEU A 75 -12.07 0.26 12.02
N ASN A 76 -11.12 1.06 12.45
CA ASN A 76 -11.11 2.52 12.31
C ASN A 76 -10.10 2.89 11.22
N LEU A 77 -10.59 3.29 10.05
CA LEU A 77 -9.76 3.54 8.88
C LEU A 77 -9.06 4.89 8.98
N ASP A 78 -7.76 4.92 8.67
CA ASP A 78 -7.03 6.17 8.54
C ASP A 78 -7.56 6.93 7.32
N ARG A 79 -8.00 8.18 7.54
CA ARG A 79 -8.41 9.06 6.44
C ARG A 79 -7.17 9.49 5.65
N GLY A 80 -7.01 8.90 4.48
CA GLY A 80 -6.29 9.50 3.35
C GLY A 80 -4.76 9.37 3.41
N ALA A 81 -4.24 8.35 2.72
CA ALA A 81 -2.92 8.46 2.11
C ALA A 81 -3.05 9.21 0.78
N LYS A 82 -2.10 10.11 0.47
CA LYS A 82 -2.00 10.75 -0.84
C LYS A 82 -1.99 9.67 -1.93
N LYS A 83 -2.81 9.85 -2.97
CA LYS A 83 -3.12 8.88 -4.03
C LYS A 83 -1.90 8.43 -4.87
N PHE A 84 -0.77 9.10 -4.69
CA PHE A 84 0.40 9.03 -5.55
C PHE A 84 1.54 9.82 -4.90
N LYS A 85 2.77 9.31 -4.95
CA LYS A 85 3.97 10.03 -4.52
C LYS A 85 5.03 9.96 -5.61
N ILE A 86 5.61 11.11 -5.94
CA ILE A 86 6.79 11.21 -6.78
C ILE A 86 7.91 11.83 -5.95
N ASP A 87 9.06 11.17 -5.92
CA ASP A 87 10.31 11.76 -5.47
C ASP A 87 11.26 11.84 -6.67
N ILE A 88 11.76 13.04 -6.97
CA ILE A 88 12.72 13.28 -8.05
C ILE A 88 14.08 13.58 -7.42
N LYS A 89 15.11 12.87 -7.86
CA LYS A 89 16.49 13.10 -7.45
C LYS A 89 17.32 13.43 -8.68
N GLU A 90 18.00 14.56 -8.65
CA GLU A 90 19.00 14.88 -9.69
C GLU A 90 20.16 13.89 -9.58
N LEU A 91 20.64 13.40 -10.72
CA LEU A 91 21.84 12.59 -10.81
C LEU A 91 23.04 13.48 -11.15
N PRO A 92 24.27 13.02 -10.85
CA PRO A 92 25.47 13.73 -11.28
C PRO A 92 25.42 14.04 -12.78
N GLU A 93 25.89 15.22 -13.13
CA GLU A 93 25.88 15.67 -14.52
C GLU A 93 26.85 14.82 -15.35
N GLU A 94 26.35 14.25 -16.44
CA GLU A 94 27.20 13.62 -17.44
C GLU A 94 27.56 14.68 -18.50
N GLU A 95 28.81 14.69 -18.97
CA GLU A 95 29.35 15.64 -19.98
C GLU A 95 28.69 15.51 -21.36
N ASN A 96 27.70 14.65 -21.51
CA ASN A 96 27.06 14.35 -22.77
C ASN A 96 25.90 15.31 -23.07
N ASP A 97 25.63 15.58 -24.34
CA ASP A 97 24.42 16.29 -24.83
C ASP A 97 23.12 15.50 -24.62
N ARG A 98 23.15 14.46 -23.79
CA ARG A 98 22.01 13.58 -23.49
C ARG A 98 21.64 13.65 -22.02
N VAL A 99 20.35 13.51 -21.78
CA VAL A 99 19.75 13.36 -20.45
C VAL A 99 19.30 11.93 -20.27
N ASN A 100 19.63 11.33 -19.12
CA ASN A 100 19.14 10.01 -18.73
C ASN A 100 18.12 10.19 -17.60
N ILE A 101 16.88 9.79 -17.86
CA ILE A 101 15.82 9.75 -16.85
C ILE A 101 15.54 8.29 -16.51
N TYR A 102 15.76 7.94 -15.25
CA TYR A 102 15.53 6.59 -14.73
C TYR A 102 14.26 6.58 -13.89
N PHE A 103 13.27 5.81 -14.31
CA PHE A 103 12.03 5.63 -13.56
C PHE A 103 12.08 4.34 -12.75
N ARG A 104 11.59 4.42 -11.51
CA ARG A 104 11.25 3.28 -10.66
C ARG A 104 9.80 3.45 -10.23
N VAL A 105 8.91 2.65 -10.82
CA VAL A 105 7.48 2.65 -10.50
C VAL A 105 7.18 1.47 -9.60
N SER A 106 6.55 1.75 -8.47
CA SER A 106 6.23 0.74 -7.46
C SER A 106 4.85 0.94 -6.87
N ASN A 107 4.27 -0.13 -6.35
CA ASN A 107 3.08 -0.05 -5.52
C ASN A 107 3.44 0.32 -4.07
N ILE A 108 2.42 0.41 -3.22
CA ILE A 108 2.61 0.78 -1.81
C ILE A 108 3.54 -0.16 -1.02
N LEU A 109 3.63 -1.43 -1.43
CA LEU A 109 4.50 -2.45 -0.84
C LEU A 109 5.93 -2.40 -1.38
N GLY A 110 6.24 -1.46 -2.28
CA GLY A 110 7.57 -1.32 -2.90
C GLY A 110 7.85 -2.33 -4.02
N ARG A 111 6.86 -3.13 -4.42
CA ARG A 111 7.00 -4.03 -5.57
C ARG A 111 6.87 -3.23 -6.86
N GLY A 112 7.70 -3.59 -7.83
CA GLY A 112 7.63 -3.11 -9.20
C GLY A 112 6.25 -3.28 -9.81
N ILE A 113 5.83 -2.32 -10.62
CA ILE A 113 4.60 -2.44 -11.42
C ILE A 113 4.80 -1.88 -12.83
N GLN A 114 4.11 -2.47 -13.79
CA GLN A 114 4.04 -1.95 -15.14
C GLN A 114 3.19 -0.67 -15.19
N ALA A 115 3.73 0.36 -15.84
CA ALA A 115 3.07 1.62 -16.07
C ALA A 115 3.55 2.23 -17.39
N THR A 116 2.66 2.93 -18.06
CA THR A 116 2.96 3.69 -19.27
C THR A 116 3.35 5.10 -18.89
N ILE A 117 4.51 5.58 -19.35
CA ILE A 117 5.09 6.90 -19.08
C ILE A 117 5.37 7.59 -20.40
N PHE A 118 4.77 8.76 -20.61
CA PHE A 118 4.85 9.47 -21.89
C PHE A 118 4.72 10.99 -21.72
N PRO A 119 5.26 11.80 -22.65
CA PRO A 119 4.99 13.24 -22.67
C PRO A 119 3.49 13.49 -22.85
N ASP A 120 2.91 14.45 -22.12
CA ASP A 120 1.49 14.78 -22.27
C ASP A 120 1.14 15.28 -23.68
N SER A 121 2.13 15.80 -24.41
CA SER A 121 2.03 16.24 -25.80
C SER A 121 2.32 15.13 -26.83
N LEU A 122 2.50 13.87 -26.42
CA LEU A 122 2.86 12.80 -27.33
C LEU A 122 1.73 12.56 -28.35
N ASN A 123 2.11 12.51 -29.62
CA ASN A 123 1.21 12.03 -30.66
C ASN A 123 1.10 10.51 -30.58
N ILE A 124 -0.13 9.98 -30.55
CA ILE A 124 -0.38 8.54 -30.44
C ILE A 124 0.27 7.72 -31.56
N HIS A 125 0.49 8.33 -32.74
CA HIS A 125 1.19 7.67 -33.85
C HIS A 125 2.68 7.47 -33.59
N ASP A 126 3.28 8.22 -32.66
CA ASP A 126 4.68 8.11 -32.27
C ASP A 126 4.87 7.21 -31.04
N PHE A 127 3.78 6.67 -30.48
CA PHE A 127 3.82 5.82 -29.30
C PHE A 127 4.43 4.45 -29.62
N SER A 128 5.40 4.04 -28.81
CA SER A 128 5.91 2.66 -28.77
C SER A 128 5.96 2.16 -27.33
N PHE A 129 5.43 0.96 -27.11
CA PHE A 129 5.48 0.29 -25.80
C PHE A 129 6.92 0.13 -25.31
N GLU A 130 7.88 -0.17 -26.18
CA GLU A 130 9.29 -0.34 -25.79
C GLU A 130 9.90 0.93 -25.19
N LYS A 131 9.41 2.11 -25.58
CA LYS A 131 9.92 3.41 -25.12
C LYS A 131 9.18 3.95 -23.91
N HIS A 132 7.94 3.51 -23.70
CA HIS A 132 7.01 4.15 -22.77
C HIS A 132 6.46 3.20 -21.71
N LEU A 133 6.66 1.88 -21.82
CA LEU A 133 6.20 0.92 -20.83
C LEU A 133 7.36 0.51 -19.92
N THR A 134 7.14 0.55 -18.62
CA THR A 134 8.10 -0.02 -17.67
C THR A 134 8.16 -1.54 -17.80
N ASP A 135 9.32 -2.11 -17.46
CA ASP A 135 9.49 -3.55 -17.34
C ASP A 135 8.58 -4.15 -16.23
N PRO A 136 8.44 -5.49 -16.13
CA PRO A 136 7.63 -6.13 -15.07
C PRO A 136 8.06 -5.75 -13.65
N ASP A 137 9.32 -5.36 -13.45
CA ASP A 137 9.85 -4.88 -12.19
C ASP A 137 9.63 -3.38 -12.00
N GLY A 138 9.00 -2.66 -12.93
CA GLY A 138 8.68 -1.24 -12.84
C GLY A 138 9.83 -0.28 -13.17
N HIS A 139 10.83 -0.70 -13.94
CA HIS A 139 11.88 0.20 -14.42
C HIS A 139 11.62 0.68 -15.85
N LEU A 140 12.00 1.94 -16.11
CA LEU A 140 12.13 2.47 -17.46
C LEU A 140 13.34 3.39 -17.51
N LYS A 141 14.17 3.25 -18.54
CA LYS A 141 15.24 4.21 -18.85
C LYS A 141 14.83 5.01 -20.08
N TRP A 142 14.71 6.31 -19.92
CA TRP A 142 14.44 7.23 -21.01
C TRP A 142 15.69 8.07 -21.30
N VAL A 143 16.15 8.04 -22.55
CA VAL A 143 17.30 8.81 -23.02
C VAL A 143 16.85 9.76 -24.11
N GLU A 144 17.12 11.06 -23.93
CA GLU A 144 16.90 12.10 -24.95
C GLU A 144 18.08 13.05 -25.02
N ASN A 145 18.10 13.89 -26.05
CA ASN A 145 19.01 15.03 -26.08
C ASN A 145 18.59 16.06 -25.02
N LYS A 146 19.55 16.77 -24.43
CA LYS A 146 19.30 17.86 -23.50
C LYS A 146 18.40 18.90 -24.19
N GLN A 147 17.35 19.32 -23.50
CA GLN A 147 16.45 20.37 -23.96
C GLN A 147 16.29 21.40 -22.85
N ASN A 148 16.40 22.67 -23.21
CA ASN A 148 16.36 23.76 -22.26
C ASN A 148 14.93 24.12 -21.81
N ASN A 149 14.17 23.10 -21.42
CA ASN A 149 12.80 23.19 -20.98
C ASN A 149 12.40 22.04 -20.04
N LYS A 150 11.35 22.31 -19.24
CA LYS A 150 10.61 21.27 -18.54
C LYS A 150 9.51 20.73 -19.46
N LYS A 151 9.21 19.44 -19.33
CA LYS A 151 8.07 18.81 -20.03
C LYS A 151 7.07 18.27 -19.02
N LEU A 152 5.79 18.38 -19.36
CA LEU A 152 4.72 17.71 -18.63
C LEU A 152 4.68 16.24 -19.06
N ILE A 153 4.81 15.36 -18.08
CA ILE A 153 4.84 13.91 -18.25
C ILE A 153 3.58 13.32 -17.64
N SER A 154 2.96 12.41 -18.38
CA SER A 154 1.82 11.60 -17.96
C SER A 154 2.28 10.20 -17.63
N ILE A 155 1.75 9.65 -16.53
CA ILE A 155 1.92 8.24 -16.16
C ILE A 155 0.57 7.58 -15.91
N GLU A 156 0.40 6.39 -16.47
CA GLU A 156 -0.81 5.58 -16.40
C GLU A 156 -0.47 4.17 -15.92
N GLN A 157 -1.20 3.71 -14.90
CA GLN A 157 -1.26 2.29 -14.52
C GLN A 157 -2.54 1.72 -15.11
N SER A 158 -2.52 0.46 -15.56
CA SER A 158 -3.67 -0.21 -16.17
C SER A 158 -4.97 0.04 -15.38
N ALA A 159 -5.97 0.62 -16.06
CA ALA A 159 -7.30 0.98 -15.53
C ALA A 159 -7.39 2.17 -14.54
N GLY A 160 -6.34 2.97 -14.37
CA GLY A 160 -6.35 4.20 -13.56
C GLY A 160 -6.30 5.50 -14.38
N PRO A 161 -6.79 6.64 -13.86
CA PRO A 161 -6.61 7.94 -14.51
C PRO A 161 -5.13 8.34 -14.51
N ALA A 162 -4.68 8.95 -15.61
CA ALA A 162 -3.33 9.48 -15.74
C ALA A 162 -2.97 10.45 -14.60
N ARG A 163 -1.71 10.39 -14.18
CA ARG A 163 -1.10 11.36 -13.26
C ARG A 163 -0.07 12.17 -14.02
N LYS A 164 -0.05 13.48 -13.75
CA LYS A 164 0.83 14.42 -14.46
C LYS A 164 1.87 15.01 -13.51
N PHE A 165 3.08 15.21 -14.00
CA PHE A 165 4.18 15.85 -13.29
C PHE A 165 5.20 16.43 -14.27
N GLU A 166 5.99 17.41 -13.83
CA GLU A 166 7.02 18.01 -14.66
C GLU A 166 8.37 17.33 -14.47
N LEU A 167 9.10 17.15 -15.57
CA LEU A 167 10.50 16.72 -15.56
C LEU A 167 11.36 17.76 -16.28
N ASP A 168 12.60 17.89 -15.82
CA ASP A 168 13.59 18.79 -16.40
C ASP A 168 14.49 18.01 -17.37
N PHE A 169 14.39 18.31 -18.66
CA PHE A 169 15.16 17.63 -19.70
C PHE A 169 16.55 18.25 -19.91
N ASN A 170 16.98 19.15 -19.03
CA ASN A 170 18.37 19.60 -18.98
C ASN A 170 19.29 18.69 -18.15
N LYS A 171 18.73 17.91 -17.23
CA LYS A 171 19.50 17.19 -16.21
C LYS A 171 19.08 15.74 -16.12
N SER A 172 20.05 14.86 -15.94
CA SER A 172 19.77 13.46 -15.63
C SER A 172 19.10 13.33 -14.26
N GLN A 173 18.09 12.48 -14.16
CA GLN A 173 17.22 12.38 -12.99
C GLN A 173 16.85 10.92 -12.69
N MET A 174 16.70 10.60 -11.42
CA MET A 174 16.01 9.40 -10.94
C MET A 174 14.63 9.80 -10.42
N VAL A 175 13.60 9.21 -10.99
CA VAL A 175 12.19 9.48 -10.68
C VAL A 175 11.61 8.26 -9.99
N LEU A 176 11.37 8.37 -8.69
CA LEU A 176 10.77 7.32 -7.89
C LEU A 176 9.26 7.58 -7.78
N ILE A 177 8.47 6.66 -8.32
CA ILE A 177 7.02 6.78 -8.39
C ILE A 177 6.39 5.68 -7.54
N LYS A 178 5.53 6.08 -6.61
CA LYS A 178 4.79 5.18 -5.73
C LYS A 178 3.29 5.34 -5.95
N PHE A 179 2.68 4.32 -6.54
CA PHE A 179 1.23 4.21 -6.68
C PHE A 179 0.61 3.76 -5.36
N ILE A 180 -0.37 4.53 -4.92
CA ILE A 180 -1.14 4.24 -3.71
C ILE A 180 -2.58 4.04 -4.18
N PRO A 181 -3.07 2.79 -4.25
CA PRO A 181 -4.38 2.50 -4.79
C PRO A 181 -5.48 3.28 -4.06
N LEU A 182 -6.50 3.68 -4.83
CA LEU A 182 -7.64 4.45 -4.33
C LEU A 182 -8.41 3.65 -3.28
N ILE A 183 -8.59 4.26 -2.11
CA ILE A 183 -9.73 3.93 -1.25
C ILE A 183 -10.85 4.84 -1.76
N LYS A 184 -11.90 4.26 -2.37
CA LYS A 184 -13.16 5.01 -2.52
C LYS A 184 -13.59 5.31 -1.09
N ASP A 185 -13.86 6.59 -0.79
CA ASP A 185 -14.18 7.12 0.53
C ASP A 185 -15.48 6.48 1.07
N THR A 186 -15.43 5.21 1.44
CA THR A 186 -16.45 4.58 2.27
C THR A 186 -15.96 4.72 3.70
N ALA A 187 -15.91 5.98 4.14
CA ALA A 187 -15.97 6.31 5.54
C ALA A 187 -17.25 5.66 6.08
N ASN A 188 -17.11 4.53 6.77
CA ASN A 188 -18.05 4.07 7.78
C ASN A 188 -17.25 3.15 8.68
N ASN A 189 -17.28 3.44 9.98
CA ASN A 189 -16.88 2.51 11.02
C ASN A 189 -17.64 1.22 10.76
N LYS A 190 -16.96 0.20 10.24
CA LYS A 190 -17.58 -1.09 10.00
C LYS A 190 -17.23 -2.00 11.17
N GLU A 191 -18.26 -2.48 11.85
CA GLU A 191 -18.16 -3.51 12.87
C GLU A 191 -18.26 -4.88 12.20
N TYR A 192 -17.38 -5.79 12.58
CA TYR A 192 -17.37 -7.15 12.05
C TYR A 192 -17.34 -8.18 13.17
N ASP A 193 -18.09 -9.26 12.96
CA ASP A 193 -18.10 -10.41 13.86
C ASP A 193 -16.84 -11.26 13.64
N PHE A 194 -16.16 -11.63 14.73
CA PHE A 194 -14.96 -12.46 14.71
C PHE A 194 -15.15 -13.69 15.61
N ASP A 195 -14.86 -14.87 15.06
CA ASP A 195 -14.85 -16.10 15.86
C ASP A 195 -13.44 -16.43 16.34
N MET A 196 -13.24 -16.33 17.66
CA MET A 196 -12.06 -16.85 18.36
C MET A 196 -12.13 -18.40 18.39
N MET A 197 -11.35 -19.09 17.56
CA MET A 197 -11.14 -20.54 17.72
C MET A 197 -9.96 -20.82 18.66
N ASN A 198 -10.23 -21.41 19.84
CA ASN A 198 -9.23 -21.99 20.75
C ASN A 198 -8.14 -21.03 21.27
N GLY A 199 -8.50 -19.81 21.67
CA GLY A 199 -7.57 -18.89 22.36
C GLY A 199 -6.38 -18.41 21.51
N SER A 200 -6.39 -18.64 20.19
CA SER A 200 -5.41 -18.10 19.26
C SER A 200 -6.05 -17.93 17.89
N PRO A 201 -5.99 -16.73 17.28
CA PRO A 201 -6.67 -16.45 16.02
C PRO A 201 -5.95 -17.17 14.88
N LYS A 202 -6.40 -18.39 14.53
CA LYS A 202 -5.98 -19.08 13.29
C LYS A 202 -6.80 -18.66 12.07
N LYS A 203 -7.97 -18.06 12.32
CA LYS A 203 -8.92 -17.59 11.31
C LYS A 203 -9.56 -16.30 11.78
N VAL A 204 -9.90 -15.41 10.84
CA VAL A 204 -10.64 -14.15 11.06
C VAL A 204 -11.79 -14.09 10.08
N SER A 205 -13.00 -13.76 10.55
CA SER A 205 -14.13 -13.46 9.68
C SER A 205 -14.27 -11.93 9.55
N ILE A 206 -14.30 -11.40 8.33
CA ILE A 206 -14.53 -9.97 8.05
C ILE A 206 -15.42 -9.90 6.81
N ASP A 207 -16.50 -9.10 6.86
CA ASP A 207 -17.47 -8.98 5.75
C ASP A 207 -18.02 -10.36 5.27
N GLY A 208 -18.23 -11.30 6.19
CA GLY A 208 -18.68 -12.67 5.87
C GLY A 208 -17.62 -13.55 5.17
N ASN A 209 -16.39 -13.07 5.05
CA ASN A 209 -15.27 -13.80 4.46
C ASN A 209 -14.32 -14.33 5.55
N THR A 210 -13.91 -15.59 5.43
CA THR A 210 -12.91 -16.18 6.31
C THR A 210 -11.50 -16.00 5.74
N TYR A 211 -10.63 -15.40 6.54
CA TYR A 211 -9.19 -15.23 6.33
C TYR A 211 -8.43 -16.19 7.22
N ILE A 212 -7.38 -16.84 6.71
CA ILE A 212 -6.58 -17.81 7.45
C ILE A 212 -5.24 -17.19 7.79
N GLN A 213 -4.75 -17.40 9.01
CA GLN A 213 -3.44 -16.93 9.42
C GLN A 213 -2.35 -17.62 8.58
N ASN A 214 -1.57 -16.84 7.83
CA ASN A 214 -0.37 -17.35 7.18
C ASN A 214 0.71 -17.54 8.27
N LYS A 215 1.32 -18.73 8.28
CA LYS A 215 2.52 -19.01 9.09
C LYS A 215 3.71 -18.23 8.58
#